data_AF-B7KHU4-F1
#
_entry.id   AF-B7KHU4-F1
#
_cell.length_a   1.000
_cell.length_b   1.000
_cell.length_c   1.000
_cell.angle_alpha   90.00
_cell.angle_beta   90.00
_cell.angle_gamma   90.00
#
_symmetry.space_group_name_H-M   'P 1'
#
loop_
_entity.id
_entity.type
_entity.pdbx_description
1 polymer ?
#
loop_
_entity_poly.entity_id
_entity_poly.type
_entity_poly.pdbx_seq_one_letter_code
_entity_poly.pdbx_strand_id
1 'polypeptide(L)'
;MTKTKLYDDDFLLWSQQQAELLRSRQFDQLDLENLIEEVTDLGQSETRACSSYAELIILHLLYLGYWNDELERNGYHWESELDNFRLLLEKALTKSMKCNNIYK
;
A
#
# COMPACT_ATOMS: atom_id res chain seq x y z
N MET A 1 -17.16 11.08 -13.89
CA MET A 1 -15.77 10.88 -14.34
C MET A 1 -15.77 9.61 -15.16
N THR A 2 -15.29 9.68 -16.40
CA THR A 2 -15.45 8.61 -17.39
C THR A 2 -14.14 7.83 -17.44
N LYS A 3 -14.14 6.62 -16.89
CA LYS A 3 -13.01 5.71 -17.01
C LYS A 3 -12.92 5.21 -18.44
N THR A 4 -11.72 5.08 -18.97
CA THR A 4 -11.54 4.58 -20.34
C THR A 4 -11.85 3.09 -20.34
N LYS A 5 -12.58 2.59 -21.34
CA LYS A 5 -12.99 1.18 -21.39
C LYS A 5 -11.81 0.20 -21.21
N LEU A 6 -10.63 0.55 -21.74
CA LEU A 6 -9.42 -0.26 -21.57
C LEU A 6 -8.90 -0.28 -20.13
N TYR A 7 -9.05 0.80 -19.38
CA TYR A 7 -8.67 0.85 -17.96
C TYR A 7 -9.50 -0.14 -17.14
N ASP A 8 -10.82 -0.18 -17.37
CA ASP A 8 -11.73 -1.06 -16.63
C ASP A 8 -11.60 -2.54 -17.06
N ASP A 9 -11.39 -2.80 -18.35
CA ASP A 9 -11.33 -4.15 -18.91
C ASP A 9 -9.95 -4.82 -18.77
N ASP A 10 -8.85 -4.05 -18.88
CA ASP A 10 -7.48 -4.57 -18.80
C ASP A 10 -6.48 -3.51 -18.30
N PHE A 11 -6.44 -3.33 -16.98
CA PHE A 11 -5.54 -2.38 -16.30
C PHE A 11 -4.06 -2.62 -16.62
N LEU A 12 -3.63 -3.88 -16.78
CA LEU A 12 -2.22 -4.18 -17.07
C LEU A 12 -1.84 -3.67 -18.46
N LEU A 13 -2.68 -3.96 -19.47
CA LEU A 13 -2.47 -3.46 -20.82
C LEU A 13 -2.55 -1.93 -20.87
N TRP A 14 -3.54 -1.32 -20.21
CA TRP A 14 -3.66 0.13 -20.10
C TRP A 14 -2.39 0.77 -19.49
N SER A 15 -1.89 0.26 -18.36
CA SER A 15 -0.72 0.83 -17.68
C SER A 15 0.56 0.70 -18.52
N GLN A 16 0.74 -0.41 -19.25
CA GLN A 16 1.84 -0.58 -20.20
C GLN A 16 1.76 0.44 -21.35
N GLN A 17 0.57 0.67 -21.90
CA GLN A 17 0.37 1.66 -22.96
C GLN A 17 0.66 3.08 -22.47
N GLN A 18 0.15 3.48 -21.30
CA GLN A 18 0.44 4.81 -20.75
C GLN A 18 1.95 4.99 -20.47
N ALA A 19 2.63 3.95 -19.98
CA ALA A 19 4.08 3.99 -19.78
C ALA A 19 4.85 4.17 -21.10
N GLU A 20 4.40 3.55 -22.18
CA GLU A 20 5.02 3.70 -23.50
C GLU A 20 4.79 5.09 -24.11
N LEU A 21 3.58 5.63 -23.94
CA LEU A 21 3.26 7.02 -24.32
C LEU A 21 4.14 8.03 -23.56
N LEU A 22 4.35 7.82 -22.25
CA LEU A 22 5.25 8.62 -21.44
C LEU A 22 6.71 8.55 -21.93
N ARG A 23 7.22 7.35 -22.25
CA ARG A 23 8.58 7.16 -22.77
C ARG A 23 8.79 7.82 -24.13
N SER A 24 7.79 7.70 -25.00
CA SER A 24 7.79 8.30 -26.34
C SER A 24 7.44 9.79 -26.34
N ARG A 25 7.17 10.38 -25.16
CA ARG A 25 6.79 11.79 -24.97
C ARG A 25 5.54 12.21 -25.73
N GLN A 26 4.62 11.28 -25.96
CA GLN A 26 3.35 11.50 -26.65
C GLN A 26 2.26 11.92 -25.65
N PHE A 27 2.45 13.08 -25.02
CA PHE A 27 1.60 13.53 -23.91
C PHE A 27 0.13 13.76 -24.29
N ASP A 28 -0.13 14.13 -25.55
CA ASP A 28 -1.49 14.41 -26.05
C ASP A 28 -2.39 13.16 -26.11
N GLN A 29 -1.80 11.96 -26.02
CA GLN A 29 -2.51 10.68 -26.05
C GLN A 29 -2.68 10.06 -24.65
N LEU A 30 -2.16 10.71 -23.61
CA LEU A 30 -2.26 10.20 -22.26
C LEU A 30 -3.70 10.29 -21.75
N ASP A 31 -4.10 9.24 -21.05
CA ASP A 31 -5.31 9.21 -20.25
C ASP A 31 -5.04 9.91 -18.92
N LEU A 32 -4.96 11.24 -18.96
CA LEU A 32 -4.51 12.07 -17.84
C LEU A 32 -5.43 11.94 -16.63
N GLU A 33 -6.74 11.84 -16.82
CA GLU A 33 -7.69 11.66 -15.73
C GLU A 33 -7.41 10.39 -14.91
N ASN A 34 -7.30 9.23 -15.58
CA ASN A 34 -7.03 7.97 -14.88
C ASN A 34 -5.58 7.93 -14.35
N LEU A 35 -4.60 8.53 -15.03
CA LEU A 35 -3.23 8.64 -14.52
C LEU A 35 -3.12 9.50 -13.25
N ILE A 36 -3.85 10.62 -13.18
CA ILE A 36 -3.88 11.47 -11.99
C ILE A 36 -4.52 10.72 -10.82
N GLU A 37 -5.62 10.00 -11.06
CA GLU A 37 -6.26 9.14 -10.07
C GLU A 37 -5.25 8.10 -9.54
N GLU A 38 -4.59 7.34 -10.42
CA GLU A 38 -3.62 6.31 -10.03
C GLU A 38 -2.43 6.87 -9.24
N VAL A 39 -1.86 8.01 -9.65
CA VAL A 39 -0.74 8.64 -8.92
C VAL A 39 -1.20 9.16 -7.56
N THR A 40 -2.42 9.68 -7.47
CA THR A 40 -3.01 10.14 -6.20
C THR A 40 -3.28 8.97 -5.27
N ASP A 41 -3.81 7.87 -5.80
CA ASP A 41 -4.13 6.66 -5.08
C ASP A 41 -2.88 5.91 -4.64
N LEU A 42 -1.80 5.90 -5.44
CA LEU A 42 -0.48 5.38 -5.05
C LEU A 42 0.03 6.03 -3.75
N GLY A 43 -0.15 7.34 -3.57
CA GLY A 43 0.25 8.00 -2.32
C GLY A 43 -0.63 7.64 -1.13
N GLN A 44 -1.93 7.42 -1.37
CA GLN A 44 -2.89 7.06 -0.33
C GLN A 44 -2.80 5.58 0.06
N SER A 45 -2.56 4.68 -0.89
CA SER A 45 -2.50 3.23 -0.68
C SER A 45 -1.33 2.85 0.22
N GLU A 46 -0.16 3.46 0.03
CA GLU A 46 1.01 3.31 0.91
C GLU A 46 0.68 3.76 2.35
N THR A 47 -0.07 4.88 2.49
CA THR A 47 -0.46 5.42 3.81
C THR A 47 -1.46 4.51 4.52
N ARG A 48 -2.43 3.99 3.76
CA ARG A 48 -3.43 3.02 4.25
C ARG A 48 -2.74 1.71 4.65
N ALA A 49 -1.80 1.21 3.85
CA ALA A 49 -1.03 0.00 4.17
C ALA A 49 -0.25 0.17 5.49
N CYS A 50 0.44 1.29 5.68
CA CYS A 50 1.12 1.60 6.95
C CYS A 50 0.15 1.58 8.13
N SER A 51 -1.03 2.20 7.98
CA SER A 51 -2.05 2.26 9.03
C SER A 51 -2.56 0.86 9.37
N SER A 52 -2.87 0.04 8.36
CA SER A 52 -3.33 -1.33 8.55
C SER A 52 -2.28 -2.22 9.23
N TYR A 53 -1.00 -2.12 8.85
CA TYR A 53 0.05 -2.88 9.52
C TYR A 53 0.24 -2.44 10.98
N ALA A 54 0.13 -1.14 11.28
CA ALA A 54 0.18 -0.64 12.65
C ALA A 54 -0.99 -1.18 13.50
N GLU A 55 -2.21 -1.20 12.97
CA GLU A 55 -3.38 -1.78 13.62
C GLU A 55 -3.18 -3.28 13.91
N LEU A 56 -2.67 -4.04 12.94
CA LEU A 56 -2.39 -5.47 13.10
C LEU A 56 -1.30 -5.72 14.15
N ILE A 57 -0.25 -4.90 14.19
CA ILE A 57 0.80 -4.97 15.22
C ILE A 57 0.18 -4.76 16.61
N ILE A 58 -0.65 -3.73 16.79
CA ILE A 58 -1.31 -3.47 18.07
C ILE A 58 -2.20 -4.65 18.47
N LEU A 59 -2.99 -5.19 17.53
CA LEU A 59 -3.86 -6.33 17.76
C LEU A 59 -3.08 -7.57 18.23
N HIS A 60 -1.96 -7.89 17.59
CA HIS A 60 -1.14 -9.05 17.95
C HIS A 60 -0.44 -8.87 19.30
N LEU A 61 0.00 -7.65 19.63
CA LEU A 61 0.52 -7.35 20.96
C LEU A 61 -0.56 -7.54 22.03
N LEU A 62 -1.84 -7.23 21.72
CA LEU A 62 -2.95 -7.48 22.64
C LEU A 62 -3.24 -8.99 22.78
N TYR A 63 -3.25 -9.75 21.68
CA TYR A 63 -3.42 -11.20 21.72
C TYR A 63 -2.33 -11.87 22.57
N LEU A 64 -1.08 -11.52 22.32
CA LEU A 64 0.06 -12.05 23.07
C LEU A 64 0.06 -11.63 24.55
N GLY A 65 -0.36 -10.39 24.85
CA GLY A 65 -0.33 -9.85 26.21
C GLY A 65 -1.52 -10.25 27.08
N TYR A 66 -2.67 -10.59 26.49
CA TYR A 66 -3.92 -10.72 27.23
C TYR A 66 -4.73 -11.99 26.92
N TRP A 67 -4.49 -12.69 25.81
CA TRP A 67 -5.28 -13.87 25.44
C TRP A 67 -4.65 -15.18 25.91
N ASN A 68 -4.51 -15.32 27.23
CA ASN A 68 -3.78 -16.43 27.86
C ASN A 68 -4.28 -17.83 27.46
N ASP A 69 -5.60 -18.00 27.31
CA ASP A 69 -6.21 -19.30 26.99
C ASP A 69 -5.80 -19.86 25.62
N GLU A 70 -5.38 -18.98 24.69
CA GLU A 70 -5.08 -19.34 23.31
C GLU A 70 -3.58 -19.27 23.01
N LEU A 71 -2.78 -18.74 23.94
CA LEU A 71 -1.32 -18.58 23.81
C LEU A 71 -0.60 -19.88 23.51
N GLU A 72 -0.97 -20.98 24.16
CA GLU A 72 -0.29 -22.27 23.98
C GLU A 72 -0.42 -22.77 22.52
N ARG A 73 -1.57 -22.51 21.88
CA ARG A 73 -1.83 -22.96 20.52
C ARG A 73 -1.33 -21.97 19.46
N ASN A 74 -1.50 -20.67 19.69
CA ASN A 74 -1.29 -19.65 18.67
C ASN A 74 -0.13 -18.69 18.93
N GLY A 75 0.50 -18.70 20.11
CA GLY A 75 1.52 -17.72 20.50
C GLY A 75 2.66 -17.62 19.48
N TYR A 76 3.22 -18.76 19.07
CA TYR A 76 4.27 -18.79 18.03
C TYR A 76 3.81 -18.23 16.68
N HIS A 77 2.56 -18.50 16.29
CA HIS A 77 2.02 -17.98 15.04
C HIS A 77 1.84 -16.46 15.12
N TRP A 78 1.26 -15.97 16.21
CA TRP A 78 1.04 -14.54 16.43
C TRP A 78 2.35 -13.76 16.56
N GLU A 79 3.40 -14.33 17.16
CA GLU A 79 4.74 -13.74 17.15
C GLU A 79 5.31 -13.66 15.73
N SER A 80 5.16 -14.72 14.93
CA SER A 80 5.62 -14.72 13.54
C SER A 80 4.84 -13.71 12.68
N GLU A 81 3.53 -13.58 12.87
CA GLU A 81 2.70 -12.57 12.20
C GLU A 81 3.10 -11.15 12.63
N LEU A 82 3.34 -10.93 13.92
CA LEU A 82 3.83 -9.66 14.46
C LEU A 82 5.15 -9.23 13.80
N ASP A 83 6.12 -10.13 13.69
CA ASP A 83 7.40 -9.84 13.03
C ASP A 83 7.22 -9.57 11.53
N ASN A 84 6.33 -10.31 10.86
CA ASN A 84 5.99 -10.04 9.47
C ASN A 84 5.36 -8.65 9.29
N PHE A 85 4.39 -8.26 10.13
CA PHE A 85 3.77 -6.94 10.03
C PHE A 85 4.75 -5.81 10.35
N ARG A 86 5.69 -6.01 11.27
CA ARG A 86 6.79 -5.05 11.51
C ARG A 86 7.66 -4.87 10.28
N LEU A 87 8.04 -5.96 9.62
CA LEU A 87 8.81 -5.91 8.37
C LEU A 87 8.03 -5.23 7.24
N LEU A 88 6.75 -5.56 7.08
CA LEU A 88 5.88 -4.96 6.06
C LEU A 88 5.67 -3.47 6.31
N LEU A 89 5.47 -3.07 7.57
CA LEU A 89 5.42 -1.66 7.96
C LEU A 89 6.73 -0.95 7.63
N GLU A 90 7.89 -1.55 7.94
CA GLU A 90 9.20 -0.95 7.63
C GLU A 90 9.41 -0.74 6.12
N LYS A 91 8.92 -1.68 5.30
CA LYS A 91 8.97 -1.61 3.83
C LYS A 91 7.99 -0.57 3.27
N ALA A 92 6.77 -0.52 3.79
CA ALA A 92 5.73 0.44 3.39
C ALA A 92 6.10 1.88 3.79
N LEU A 93 6.88 2.06 4.85
CA LEU A 93 7.50 3.34 5.19
C LEU A 93 8.55 3.71 4.12
N THR A 94 8.09 4.27 3.01
CA THR A 94 8.94 4.76 1.92
C THR A 94 9.86 5.89 2.42
N LYS A 95 10.94 6.17 1.69
CA LYS A 95 11.88 7.27 2.03
C LYS A 95 11.19 8.63 2.16
N SER A 96 10.11 8.88 1.39
CA SER A 96 9.26 10.07 1.50
C SER A 96 8.47 10.11 2.81
N MET A 97 7.97 8.99 3.32
CA MET A 97 7.28 8.89 4.62
C MET A 97 8.26 8.96 5.80
N LYS A 98 9.47 8.41 5.65
CA LYS A 98 10.57 8.58 6.62
C LYS A 98 11.05 10.04 6.71
N CYS A 99 10.98 10.79 5.61
CA CYS A 99 11.36 12.22 5.55
C CYS A 99 10.21 13.21 5.79
N ASN A 100 8.95 12.78 5.90
CA ASN A 100 7.82 13.69 6.15
C ASN A 100 7.58 13.98 7.64
N ASN A 101 8.49 13.57 8.52
CA ASN A 101 8.54 14.09 9.88
C ASN A 101 9.48 15.30 9.94
N ILE A 102 9.08 16.38 9.27
CA ILE A 102 9.58 17.71 9.59
C ILE A 102 8.37 18.48 10.08
N TYR A 103 8.30 18.65 11.41
CA TYR A 103 7.44 19.59 12.10
C TYR A 103 7.18 20.83 11.22
N LYS A 104 5.93 21.04 10.84
CA LYS A 104 5.42 22.31 10.33
C LYS A 104 4.24 22.73 11.19
#